data_AF-A0A964UX36-F1
#
_entry.id   AF-A0A964UX36-F1
#
_cell.length_a   1.000
_cell.length_b   1.000
_cell.length_c   1.000
_cell.angle_alpha   90.00
_cell.angle_beta   90.00
_cell.angle_gamma   90.00
#
_symmetry.space_group_name_H-M   'P 1'
#
loop_
_entity.id
_entity.type
_entity.pdbx_description
1 polymer ?
#
loop_
_entity_poly.entity_id
_entity_poly.type
_entity_poly.pdbx_seq_one_letter_code
_entity_poly.pdbx_strand_id
1 'polypeptide(L)'
;MSDWWYRNIVEPGKLPLLLALVSFVLSFLVTRIITRMIRAGRGPFGNVKTGDLHIHHVVPGIVLTVIGGFGAVAAGQHSFGSLVSAVLFGLGAGLVLDEFALILHLDDVYWSEAGRKSVEVVVLTAALVALVLGGFLPFGVNELSPEERQNRVAVVLNTALNFFFALVALGKGKPRVALIGTVVPFVALFGAVRLARPASPWSKLFYKRRPRTRARAGLRAFRHDRRWAGPSRRFQDLVGGRPDPDP
;
A
#
# COMPACT_ATOMS: atom_id res chain seq x y z
N MET A 1 23.89 18.98 -5.57
CA MET A 1 22.65 18.47 -4.95
C MET A 1 21.43 19.36 -5.21
N SER A 2 21.57 20.69 -5.17
CA SER A 2 20.49 21.65 -5.46
C SER A 2 19.86 21.48 -6.86
N ASP A 3 20.68 21.30 -7.89
CA ASP A 3 20.21 21.16 -9.28
C ASP A 3 19.40 19.88 -9.52
N TRP A 4 19.82 18.74 -8.93
CA TRP A 4 19.07 17.49 -9.01
C TRP A 4 17.73 17.57 -8.28
N TRP A 5 17.72 18.13 -7.06
CA TRP A 5 16.50 18.28 -6.26
C TRP A 5 15.47 19.16 -6.96
N TYR A 6 15.93 20.29 -7.50
CA TYR A 6 15.07 21.19 -8.23
C TYR A 6 14.43 20.48 -9.43
N ARG A 7 15.23 19.88 -10.32
CA ARG A 7 14.75 19.23 -11.56
C ARG A 7 13.87 18.00 -11.33
N ASN A 8 14.10 17.26 -10.24
CA ASN A 8 13.40 15.98 -10.02
C ASN A 8 12.22 16.08 -9.05
N ILE A 9 12.21 17.07 -8.15
CA ILE A 9 11.20 17.18 -7.09
C ILE A 9 10.41 18.49 -7.18
N VAL A 10 11.08 19.64 -7.31
CA VAL A 10 10.44 20.96 -7.23
C VAL A 10 9.79 21.34 -8.56
N GLU A 11 10.57 21.36 -9.64
CA GLU A 11 10.14 21.73 -10.98
C GLU A 11 9.00 20.84 -11.50
N PRO A 12 9.03 19.49 -11.33
CA PRO A 12 7.92 18.63 -11.75
C PRO A 12 6.69 18.70 -10.82
N GLY A 13 6.72 19.52 -9.77
CA GLY A 13 5.62 19.66 -8.81
C GLY A 13 5.40 18.43 -7.91
N LYS A 14 6.43 17.61 -7.66
CA LYS A 14 6.36 16.41 -6.81
C LYS A 14 6.50 16.70 -5.32
N LEU A 15 6.89 17.92 -4.95
CA LEU A 15 7.12 18.32 -3.55
C LEU A 15 5.91 18.05 -2.63
N PRO A 16 4.65 18.40 -2.99
CA PRO A 16 3.50 18.05 -2.16
C PRO A 16 3.37 16.53 -1.95
N LEU A 17 3.53 15.73 -3.01
CA LEU A 17 3.45 14.26 -2.90
C LEU A 17 4.53 13.69 -1.97
N LEU A 18 5.75 14.25 -2.01
CA LEU A 18 6.83 13.85 -1.12
C LEU A 18 6.51 14.19 0.34
N LEU A 19 6.00 15.39 0.61
CA LEU A 19 5.60 15.81 1.95
C LEU A 19 4.45 14.94 2.49
N ALA A 20 3.48 14.58 1.65
CA ALA A 20 2.41 13.66 2.01
C ALA A 20 2.98 12.28 2.40
N LEU A 21 3.90 11.72 1.60
CA LEU A 21 4.54 10.44 1.89
C LEU A 21 5.34 10.46 3.20
N VAL A 22 6.15 11.50 3.42
CA VAL A 22 6.96 11.62 4.65
C VAL A 22 6.05 11.76 5.86
N SER A 23 5.04 12.63 5.79
CA SER A 23 4.07 12.84 6.89
C SER A 23 3.28 11.57 7.18
N PHE A 24 2.89 10.83 6.14
CA PHE A 24 2.23 9.53 6.24
C PHE A 24 3.07 8.50 7.01
N VAL A 25 4.33 8.30 6.59
CA VAL A 25 5.23 7.34 7.25
C VAL A 25 5.53 7.76 8.68
N LEU A 26 5.82 9.04 8.92
CA LEU A 26 6.10 9.55 10.27
C LEU A 26 4.89 9.41 11.19
N SER A 27 3.69 9.79 10.74
CA SER A 27 2.45 9.65 11.50
C SER A 27 2.24 8.20 11.96
N PHE A 28 2.35 7.25 11.03
CA PHE A 28 2.24 5.82 11.32
C PHE A 28 3.31 5.33 12.31
N LEU A 29 4.57 5.70 12.12
CA LEU A 29 5.64 5.26 13.03
C LEU A 29 5.45 5.83 14.43
N VAL A 30 5.06 7.11 14.54
CA VAL A 30 4.81 7.78 15.81
C VAL A 30 3.64 7.14 16.53
N THR A 31 2.49 6.92 15.89
CA THR A 31 1.36 6.23 16.53
C THR A 31 1.71 4.82 16.96
N ARG A 32 2.47 4.09 16.14
CA ARG A 32 2.92 2.73 16.47
C ARG A 32 3.87 2.71 17.67
N ILE A 33 4.76 3.69 17.78
CA ILE A 33 5.67 3.83 18.93
C ILE A 33 4.87 4.19 20.18
N ILE A 34 3.93 5.14 20.09
CA ILE A 34 3.08 5.55 21.22
C ILE A 34 2.22 4.38 21.72
N THR A 35 1.53 3.67 20.83
CA THR A 35 0.70 2.50 21.21
C THR A 35 1.53 1.40 21.88
N ARG A 36 2.76 1.16 21.40
CA ARG A 36 3.71 0.23 22.05
C ARG A 36 4.15 0.70 23.43
N MET A 37 4.44 1.99 23.58
CA MET A 37 4.83 2.58 24.87
C MET A 37 3.69 2.47 25.89
N ILE A 38 2.46 2.79 25.49
CA ILE A 38 1.25 2.62 26.31
C ILE A 38 1.10 1.16 26.75
N ARG A 39 1.19 0.19 25.82
CA ARG A 39 1.11 -1.25 26.14
C ARG A 39 2.24 -1.73 27.05
N ALA A 40 3.42 -1.12 26.95
CA ALA A 40 4.57 -1.43 27.80
C ALA A 40 4.53 -0.71 29.16
N GLY A 41 3.52 0.14 29.43
CA GLY A 41 3.45 0.96 30.64
C GLY A 41 4.58 1.99 30.75
N ARG A 42 5.14 2.46 29.62
CA ARG A 42 6.27 3.38 29.58
C ARG A 42 5.86 4.74 29.03
N GLY A 43 6.35 5.82 29.68
CA GLY A 43 6.16 7.20 29.24
C GLY A 43 4.87 7.85 29.77
N PRO A 44 4.67 9.16 29.52
CA PRO A 44 3.53 9.93 30.03
C PRO A 44 2.23 9.71 29.21
N PHE A 45 2.22 8.74 28.31
CA PHE A 45 1.13 8.54 27.34
C PHE A 45 0.05 7.62 27.93
N GLY A 46 -1.22 7.99 27.70
CA GLY A 46 -2.38 7.21 28.11
C GLY A 46 -3.40 7.10 27.00
N ASN A 47 -4.35 6.18 27.15
CA ASN A 47 -5.48 6.09 26.24
C ASN A 47 -6.34 7.36 26.36
N VAL A 48 -6.72 7.94 25.23
CA VAL A 48 -7.69 9.04 25.19
C VAL A 48 -9.08 8.43 25.37
N LYS A 49 -9.70 8.66 26.54
CA LYS A 49 -11.06 8.23 26.84
C LYS A 49 -11.91 9.44 27.18
N THR A 50 -13.08 9.55 26.58
CA THR A 50 -14.10 10.53 26.96
C THR A 50 -15.31 9.74 27.49
N GLY A 51 -15.37 9.53 28.81
CA GLY A 51 -16.35 8.63 29.43
C GLY A 51 -16.13 7.18 28.99
N ASP A 52 -17.19 6.51 28.55
CA ASP A 52 -17.14 5.13 28.02
C ASP A 52 -16.70 5.05 26.54
N LEU A 53 -16.57 6.20 25.85
CA LEU A 53 -16.21 6.24 24.43
C LEU A 53 -14.70 6.25 24.24
N HIS A 54 -14.17 5.15 23.71
CA HIS A 54 -12.81 5.04 23.23
C HIS A 54 -12.71 5.71 21.85
N ILE A 55 -12.14 6.91 21.78
CA ILE A 55 -11.92 7.59 20.50
C ILE A 55 -10.65 7.01 19.88
N HIS A 56 -10.86 6.21 18.84
CA HIS A 56 -9.80 5.72 17.99
C HIS A 56 -9.15 6.88 17.21
N HIS A 57 -7.83 6.85 17.09
CA HIS A 57 -7.08 7.89 16.38
C HIS A 57 -7.39 7.90 14.86
N VAL A 58 -8.10 6.90 14.36
CA VAL A 58 -8.74 6.90 13.04
C VAL A 58 -9.68 8.09 12.84
N VAL A 59 -10.40 8.55 13.87
CA VAL A 59 -11.39 9.64 13.76
C VAL A 59 -10.73 10.98 13.43
N PRO A 60 -9.76 11.49 14.21
CA PRO A 60 -9.00 12.68 13.80
C PRO A 60 -8.23 12.42 12.49
N GLY A 61 -7.82 11.18 12.23
CA GLY A 61 -7.24 10.78 10.95
C GLY A 61 -8.15 11.09 9.75
N ILE A 62 -9.42 10.68 9.80
CA ILE A 62 -10.41 10.96 8.75
C ILE A 62 -10.56 12.46 8.53
N VAL A 63 -10.68 13.24 9.61
CA VAL A 63 -10.81 14.70 9.54
C VAL A 63 -9.61 15.33 8.82
N LEU A 64 -8.39 14.95 9.21
CA LEU A 64 -7.16 15.44 8.57
C LEU A 64 -7.06 15.03 7.11
N THR A 65 -7.43 13.79 6.76
CA THR A 65 -7.45 13.31 5.37
C THR A 65 -8.43 14.10 4.51
N VAL A 66 -9.64 14.39 5.03
CA VAL A 66 -10.66 15.16 4.30
C VAL A 66 -10.19 16.60 4.10
N ILE A 67 -9.73 17.27 5.16
CA ILE A 67 -9.25 18.67 5.07
C ILE A 67 -8.04 18.76 4.13
N GLY A 68 -7.05 17.89 4.30
CA GLY A 68 -5.87 17.86 3.44
C GLY A 68 -6.20 17.50 1.99
N GLY A 69 -7.14 16.57 1.77
CA GLY A 69 -7.58 16.17 0.44
C GLY A 69 -8.27 17.30 -0.32
N PHE A 70 -9.30 17.91 0.26
CA PHE A 70 -10.00 19.04 -0.36
C PHE A 70 -9.11 20.28 -0.45
N GLY A 71 -8.27 20.55 0.56
CA GLY A 71 -7.28 21.62 0.52
C GLY A 71 -6.30 21.45 -0.63
N ALA A 72 -5.84 20.23 -0.90
CA ALA A 72 -4.93 19.95 -2.01
C ALA A 72 -5.61 20.15 -3.38
N VAL A 73 -6.92 19.84 -3.49
CA VAL A 73 -7.71 20.08 -4.71
C VAL A 73 -7.98 21.57 -4.93
N ALA A 74 -8.23 22.33 -3.86
CA ALA A 74 -8.48 23.76 -3.93
C ALA A 74 -7.22 24.59 -4.16
N ALA A 75 -6.05 24.08 -3.74
CA ALA A 75 -4.78 24.78 -3.80
C ALA A 75 -4.10 24.66 -5.18
N GLY A 76 -3.43 25.73 -5.61
CA GLY A 76 -2.59 25.70 -6.81
C GLY A 76 -1.36 24.79 -6.62
N GLN A 77 -0.89 24.15 -7.70
CA GLN A 77 0.15 23.12 -7.68
C GLN A 77 1.43 23.53 -6.91
N HIS A 78 1.88 24.77 -7.07
CA HIS A 78 3.09 25.31 -6.42
C HIS A 78 2.79 26.24 -5.22
N SER A 79 1.56 26.24 -4.71
CA SER A 79 1.17 27.13 -3.61
C SER A 79 1.59 26.60 -2.25
N PHE A 80 1.78 27.49 -1.28
CA PHE A 80 1.98 27.09 0.11
C PHE A 80 0.81 26.24 0.65
N GLY A 81 -0.41 26.51 0.18
CA GLY A 81 -1.61 25.75 0.53
C GLY A 81 -1.53 24.28 0.10
N SER A 82 -0.91 23.95 -1.04
CA SER A 82 -0.75 22.56 -1.48
C SER A 82 0.23 21.78 -0.58
N LEU A 83 1.27 22.46 -0.06
CA LEU A 83 2.23 21.86 0.88
C LEU A 83 1.58 21.54 2.22
N VAL A 84 0.84 22.49 2.80
CA VAL A 84 0.12 22.27 4.07
C VAL A 84 -0.92 21.17 3.91
N SER A 85 -1.68 21.21 2.82
CA SER A 85 -2.72 20.22 2.52
C SER A 85 -2.13 18.82 2.37
N ALA A 86 -0.97 18.69 1.71
CA ALA A 86 -0.26 17.43 1.59
C ALA A 86 0.19 16.86 2.94
N VAL A 87 0.72 17.71 3.83
CA VAL A 87 1.11 17.28 5.19
C VAL A 87 -0.10 16.80 5.96
N LEU A 88 -1.19 17.57 5.99
CA LEU A 88 -2.44 17.19 6.67
C LEU A 88 -3.00 15.87 6.13
N PHE A 89 -3.04 15.72 4.80
CA PHE A 89 -3.48 14.50 4.14
C PHE A 89 -2.62 13.31 4.54
N GLY A 90 -1.29 13.45 4.50
CA GLY A 90 -0.34 12.41 4.88
C GLY A 90 -0.50 12.00 6.34
N LEU A 91 -0.54 12.96 7.26
CA LEU A 91 -0.78 12.70 8.70
C LEU A 91 -2.07 11.91 8.90
N GLY A 92 -3.18 12.39 8.33
CA GLY A 92 -4.49 11.76 8.42
C GLY A 92 -4.51 10.33 7.88
N ALA A 93 -3.95 10.13 6.68
CA ALA A 93 -3.86 8.80 6.07
C ALA A 93 -3.02 7.84 6.93
N GLY A 94 -1.97 8.33 7.59
CA GLY A 94 -1.12 7.55 8.48
C GLY A 94 -1.88 7.07 9.72
N LEU A 95 -2.68 7.94 10.32
CA LEU A 95 -3.56 7.61 11.44
C LEU A 95 -4.64 6.61 11.04
N VAL A 96 -5.26 6.80 9.88
CA VAL A 96 -6.32 5.89 9.38
C VAL A 96 -5.78 4.50 9.09
N LEU A 97 -4.62 4.41 8.42
CA LEU A 97 -4.06 3.12 8.03
C LEU A 97 -3.41 2.37 9.20
N ASP A 98 -3.08 3.03 10.31
CA ASP A 98 -2.61 2.35 11.52
C ASP A 98 -3.69 1.40 12.10
N GLU A 99 -4.96 1.80 12.02
CA GLU A 99 -6.13 1.02 12.44
C GLU A 99 -6.84 0.27 11.30
N PHE A 100 -6.21 0.15 10.12
CA PHE A 100 -6.82 -0.48 8.95
C PHE A 100 -7.48 -1.85 9.25
N ALA A 101 -6.85 -2.65 10.11
CA ALA A 101 -7.37 -3.95 10.49
C ALA A 101 -8.67 -3.90 11.33
N LEU A 102 -8.88 -2.85 12.13
CA LEU A 102 -10.13 -2.63 12.88
C LEU A 102 -11.25 -2.14 11.96
N ILE A 103 -10.93 -1.28 10.98
CA ILE A 103 -11.90 -0.73 10.02
C ILE A 103 -12.55 -1.84 9.19
N LEU A 104 -11.79 -2.85 8.78
CA LEU A 104 -12.28 -3.92 7.90
C LEU A 104 -12.85 -5.15 8.60
N HIS A 105 -13.00 -5.15 9.93
CA HIS A 105 -13.57 -6.26 10.73
C HIS A 105 -13.23 -7.65 10.15
N LEU A 106 -11.92 -7.93 10.02
CA LEU A 106 -11.46 -9.09 9.28
C LEU A 106 -11.66 -10.37 10.09
N ASP A 107 -12.82 -10.99 9.94
CA ASP A 107 -13.12 -12.33 10.45
C ASP A 107 -12.23 -13.40 9.76
N ASP A 108 -11.18 -13.78 10.51
CA ASP A 108 -10.37 -15.00 10.61
C ASP A 108 -10.06 -15.96 9.44
N VAL A 109 -10.73 -15.98 8.29
CA VAL A 109 -10.58 -17.17 7.39
C VAL A 109 -9.40 -17.07 6.40
N TYR A 110 -8.69 -15.94 6.32
CA TYR A 110 -7.50 -15.85 5.44
C TYR A 110 -6.29 -15.07 5.99
N TRP A 111 -6.40 -14.41 7.14
CA TRP A 111 -5.35 -13.53 7.68
C TRP A 111 -5.54 -13.26 9.19
N SER A 112 -4.64 -13.71 10.08
CA SER A 112 -4.70 -13.39 11.52
C SER A 112 -3.53 -12.52 12.00
N GLU A 113 -3.83 -11.79 13.09
CA GLU A 113 -3.13 -10.68 13.76
C GLU A 113 -3.32 -9.30 13.11
N ALA A 114 -4.33 -8.56 13.60
CA ALA A 114 -4.74 -7.24 13.14
C ALA A 114 -3.56 -6.26 12.96
N GLY A 115 -2.62 -6.22 13.90
CA GLY A 115 -1.44 -5.33 13.84
C GLY A 115 -0.53 -5.57 12.63
N ARG A 116 -0.37 -6.82 12.17
CA ARG A 116 0.50 -7.15 11.02
C ARG A 116 -0.09 -6.69 9.69
N LYS A 117 -1.42 -6.62 9.59
CA LYS A 117 -2.13 -6.19 8.37
C LYS A 117 -1.95 -4.69 8.11
N SER A 118 -2.10 -3.86 9.15
CA SER A 118 -1.87 -2.42 9.04
C SER A 118 -0.43 -2.13 8.56
N VAL A 119 0.57 -2.81 9.13
CA VAL A 119 1.98 -2.69 8.68
C VAL A 119 2.14 -3.04 7.20
N GLU A 120 1.54 -4.14 6.75
CA GLU A 120 1.62 -4.57 5.36
C GLU A 120 1.03 -3.52 4.41
N VAL A 121 -0.17 -3.03 4.70
CA VAL A 121 -0.86 -2.03 3.88
C VAL A 121 -0.06 -0.73 3.85
N VAL A 122 0.45 -0.27 4.98
CA VAL A 122 1.26 0.95 5.06
C VAL A 122 2.54 0.83 4.25
N VAL A 123 3.26 -0.29 4.35
CA VAL A 123 4.50 -0.52 3.59
C VAL A 123 4.21 -0.59 2.09
N LEU A 124 3.12 -1.26 1.67
CA LEU A 124 2.72 -1.30 0.27
C LEU A 124 2.34 0.09 -0.25
N THR A 125 1.54 0.84 0.48
CA THR A 125 1.15 2.21 0.12
C THR A 125 2.38 3.11 -0.01
N ALA A 126 3.27 3.09 0.98
CA ALA A 126 4.51 3.87 0.95
C ALA A 126 5.39 3.50 -0.25
N ALA A 127 5.54 2.21 -0.55
CA ALA A 127 6.32 1.74 -1.69
C ALA A 127 5.72 2.20 -3.03
N LEU A 128 4.40 2.15 -3.19
CA LEU A 128 3.75 2.60 -4.42
C LEU A 128 3.89 4.11 -4.62
N VAL A 129 3.67 4.90 -3.57
CA VAL A 129 3.83 6.35 -3.64
C VAL A 129 5.28 6.72 -3.91
N ALA A 130 6.25 6.01 -3.32
CA ALA A 130 7.67 6.19 -3.60
C ALA A 130 8.03 5.86 -5.06
N LEU A 131 7.43 4.82 -5.65
CA LEU A 131 7.60 4.52 -7.07
C LEU A 131 7.03 5.65 -7.95
N VAL A 132 5.85 6.18 -7.63
CA VAL A 132 5.27 7.33 -8.34
C VAL A 132 6.16 8.57 -8.23
N LEU A 133 6.71 8.85 -7.05
CA LEU A 133 7.71 9.91 -6.86
C LEU A 133 8.98 9.68 -7.68
N GLY A 134 9.43 8.42 -7.76
CA GLY A 134 10.52 7.98 -8.63
C GLY A 134 10.24 8.13 -10.13
N GLY A 135 9.02 8.52 -10.51
CA GLY A 135 8.63 8.72 -11.90
C GLY A 135 8.09 7.45 -12.56
N PHE A 136 7.68 6.44 -11.80
CA PHE A 136 6.92 5.31 -12.36
C PHE A 136 5.44 5.69 -12.38
N LEU A 137 4.89 5.92 -13.58
CA LEU A 137 3.45 6.13 -13.73
C LEU A 137 2.71 4.79 -13.83
N PRO A 138 1.47 4.72 -13.30
CA PRO A 138 0.64 3.54 -13.48
C PRO A 138 0.50 3.16 -14.96
N PHE A 139 0.43 1.86 -15.19
CA PHE A 139 0.20 1.20 -16.47
C PHE A 139 1.27 1.42 -17.54
N GLY A 140 2.49 1.76 -17.13
CA GLY A 140 3.64 1.75 -18.03
C GLY A 140 3.63 2.88 -19.06
N VAL A 141 2.92 3.98 -18.82
CA VAL A 141 2.89 5.14 -19.72
C VAL A 141 4.30 5.69 -19.99
N ASN A 142 5.20 5.57 -19.02
CA ASN A 142 6.58 6.04 -19.15
C ASN A 142 7.50 5.08 -19.91
N GLU A 143 7.11 3.82 -20.12
CA GLU A 143 7.88 2.84 -20.90
C GLU A 143 7.68 3.00 -22.42
N LEU A 144 6.76 3.88 -22.83
CA LEU A 144 6.49 4.18 -24.23
C LEU A 144 7.52 5.14 -24.82
N SER A 145 7.91 4.89 -26.08
CA SER A 145 8.76 5.77 -26.87
C SER A 145 8.09 7.14 -27.10
N PRO A 146 8.86 8.21 -27.39
CA PRO A 146 8.28 9.53 -27.69
C PRO A 146 7.26 9.51 -28.84
N GLU A 147 7.50 8.67 -29.85
CA GLU A 147 6.62 8.45 -31.01
C GLU A 147 5.34 7.70 -30.60
N GLU A 148 5.46 6.69 -29.74
CA GLU A 148 4.32 5.94 -29.19
C GLU A 148 3.44 6.81 -28.28
N ARG A 149 4.00 7.79 -27.56
CA ARG A 149 3.23 8.74 -26.74
C ARG A 149 2.39 9.71 -27.57
N GLN A 150 2.87 10.08 -28.77
CA GLN A 150 2.07 10.90 -29.70
C GLN A 150 0.93 10.10 -30.34
N ASN A 151 1.12 8.78 -30.52
CA ASN A 151 0.07 7.89 -30.98
C ASN A 151 -0.88 7.52 -29.82
N ARG A 152 -1.96 8.30 -29.68
CA ARG A 152 -3.01 8.09 -28.65
C ARG A 152 -3.53 6.65 -28.60
N VAL A 153 -3.59 5.95 -29.73
CA VAL A 153 -4.04 4.55 -29.80
C VAL A 153 -3.03 3.62 -29.14
N ALA A 154 -1.73 3.81 -29.38
CA ALA A 154 -0.67 3.01 -28.76
C ALA A 154 -0.64 3.18 -27.23
N VAL A 155 -0.79 4.41 -26.74
CA VAL A 155 -0.89 4.69 -25.29
C VAL A 155 -2.08 3.97 -24.66
N VAL A 156 -3.26 4.06 -25.30
CA VAL A 156 -4.48 3.41 -24.81
C VAL A 156 -4.32 1.89 -24.81
N LEU A 157 -3.80 1.29 -25.88
CA LEU A 157 -3.59 -0.16 -25.98
C LEU A 157 -2.57 -0.67 -24.94
N ASN A 158 -1.44 0.01 -24.77
CA ASN A 158 -0.45 -0.34 -23.76
C ASN A 158 -1.02 -0.25 -22.33
N THR A 159 -1.74 0.84 -22.04
CA THR A 159 -2.39 1.04 -20.74
C THR A 159 -3.40 -0.07 -20.47
N ALA A 160 -4.27 -0.37 -21.45
CA ALA A 160 -5.26 -1.43 -21.34
C ALA A 160 -4.63 -2.82 -21.15
N LEU A 161 -3.52 -3.10 -21.85
CA LEU A 161 -2.79 -4.36 -21.71
C LEU A 161 -2.15 -4.51 -20.32
N ASN A 162 -1.50 -3.46 -19.81
CA ASN A 162 -0.91 -3.48 -18.47
C ASN A 162 -1.98 -3.60 -17.38
N PHE A 163 -3.10 -2.90 -17.54
CA PHE A 163 -4.26 -3.05 -16.67
C PHE A 163 -4.81 -4.48 -16.71
N PHE A 164 -4.93 -5.08 -17.90
CA PHE A 164 -5.34 -6.47 -18.06
C PHE A 164 -4.39 -7.44 -17.33
N PHE A 165 -3.07 -7.27 -17.43
CA PHE A 165 -2.13 -8.11 -16.69
C PHE A 165 -2.28 -7.97 -15.17
N ALA A 166 -2.52 -6.75 -14.67
CA ALA A 166 -2.79 -6.52 -13.25
C ALA A 166 -4.08 -7.26 -12.82
N LEU A 167 -5.16 -7.19 -13.61
CA LEU A 167 -6.40 -7.92 -13.35
C LEU A 167 -6.20 -9.45 -13.37
N VAL A 168 -5.42 -9.98 -14.32
CA VAL A 168 -5.07 -11.41 -14.36
C VAL A 168 -4.29 -11.80 -13.10
N ALA A 169 -3.30 -11.01 -12.67
CA ALA A 169 -2.55 -11.25 -11.46
C ALA A 169 -3.45 -11.22 -10.21
N LEU A 170 -4.42 -10.29 -10.15
CA LEU A 170 -5.40 -10.17 -9.09
C LEU A 170 -6.33 -11.38 -9.04
N GLY A 171 -6.93 -11.76 -10.17
CA GLY A 171 -7.78 -12.96 -10.28
C GLY A 171 -7.05 -14.27 -9.94
N LYS A 172 -5.72 -14.30 -10.13
CA LYS A 172 -4.81 -15.37 -9.69
C LYS A 172 -4.50 -15.38 -8.19
N GLY A 173 -5.14 -14.50 -7.41
CA GLY A 173 -4.97 -14.38 -5.96
C GLY A 173 -3.65 -13.73 -5.55
N LYS A 174 -3.09 -12.84 -6.37
CA LYS A 174 -1.80 -12.17 -6.08
C LYS A 174 -1.98 -10.65 -5.95
N PRO A 175 -2.74 -10.16 -4.95
CA PRO A 175 -3.07 -8.74 -4.83
C PRO A 175 -1.82 -7.86 -4.73
N ARG A 176 -0.80 -8.26 -3.97
CA ARG A 176 0.49 -7.54 -3.87
C ARG A 176 1.18 -7.39 -5.23
N VAL A 177 1.21 -8.46 -6.02
CA VAL A 177 1.85 -8.48 -7.34
C VAL A 177 1.03 -7.66 -8.34
N ALA A 178 -0.29 -7.74 -8.26
CA ALA A 178 -1.18 -6.93 -9.10
C ALA A 178 -1.02 -5.45 -8.81
N LEU A 179 -0.97 -5.08 -7.53
CA LEU A 179 -0.82 -3.70 -7.08
C LEU A 179 0.54 -3.11 -7.43
N ILE A 180 1.64 -3.81 -7.14
CA ILE A 180 2.98 -3.38 -7.59
C ILE A 180 3.04 -3.37 -9.12
N GLY A 181 2.39 -4.32 -9.77
CA GLY A 181 2.32 -4.48 -11.21
C GLY A 181 1.60 -3.34 -11.93
N THR A 182 0.71 -2.59 -11.26
CA THR A 182 0.13 -1.39 -11.88
C THR A 182 1.19 -0.32 -12.08
N VAL A 183 2.20 -0.23 -11.21
CA VAL A 183 3.26 0.77 -11.31
C VAL A 183 4.48 0.23 -12.06
N VAL A 184 4.71 -1.09 -11.98
CA VAL A 184 5.81 -1.79 -12.64
C VAL A 184 5.25 -2.86 -13.59
N PRO A 185 4.99 -2.54 -14.87
CA PRO A 185 4.39 -3.43 -15.87
C PRO A 185 4.96 -4.85 -15.90
N PHE A 186 6.28 -4.99 -15.81
CA PHE A 186 6.96 -6.28 -15.79
C PHE A 186 6.52 -7.18 -14.62
N VAL A 187 6.21 -6.59 -13.46
CA VAL A 187 5.71 -7.32 -12.29
C VAL A 187 4.28 -7.82 -12.54
N ALA A 188 3.43 -7.02 -13.19
CA ALA A 188 2.09 -7.46 -13.60
C ALA A 188 2.18 -8.62 -14.60
N LEU A 189 3.01 -8.52 -15.63
CA LEU A 189 3.24 -9.59 -16.60
C LEU A 189 3.73 -10.87 -15.92
N PHE A 190 4.74 -10.77 -15.05
CA PHE A 190 5.23 -11.91 -14.28
C PHE A 190 4.14 -12.53 -13.40
N GLY A 191 3.32 -11.69 -12.76
CA GLY A 191 2.12 -12.09 -12.01
C GLY A 191 1.10 -12.82 -12.90
N ALA A 192 0.89 -12.33 -14.11
CA ALA A 192 -0.04 -12.86 -15.09
C ALA A 192 0.44 -14.17 -15.72
N VAL A 193 1.74 -14.37 -15.98
CA VAL A 193 2.27 -15.63 -16.54
C VAL A 193 2.34 -16.72 -15.47
N ARG A 194 2.80 -16.38 -14.27
CA ARG A 194 3.03 -17.38 -13.21
C ARG A 194 1.74 -18.07 -12.74
N LEU A 195 1.86 -19.32 -12.26
CA LEU A 195 0.75 -20.09 -11.67
C LEU A 195 -0.01 -19.31 -10.58
N ALA A 196 -1.33 -19.53 -10.52
CA ALA A 196 -2.23 -18.92 -9.54
C ALA A 196 -2.00 -19.45 -8.12
N ARG A 197 -2.37 -18.67 -7.09
CA ARG A 197 -2.45 -19.16 -5.71
C ARG A 197 -3.53 -20.25 -5.60
N PRO A 198 -3.34 -21.28 -4.76
CA PRO A 198 -4.40 -22.23 -4.40
C PRO A 198 -5.65 -21.49 -3.91
N ALA A 199 -6.84 -22.07 -4.17
CA ALA A 199 -8.15 -21.50 -3.82
C ALA A 199 -8.52 -20.11 -4.41
N SER A 200 -7.65 -19.48 -5.20
CA SER A 200 -8.02 -18.27 -5.97
C SER A 200 -9.15 -18.54 -6.97
N PRO A 201 -9.94 -17.51 -7.37
CA PRO A 201 -10.95 -17.64 -8.42
C PRO A 201 -10.38 -18.29 -9.69
N TRP A 202 -9.18 -17.87 -10.12
CA TRP A 202 -8.49 -18.47 -11.26
C TRP A 202 -8.19 -19.96 -11.09
N SER A 203 -7.74 -20.38 -9.90
CA SER A 203 -7.46 -21.79 -9.61
C SER A 203 -8.74 -22.64 -9.58
N LYS A 204 -9.82 -22.09 -9.02
CA LYS A 204 -11.14 -22.74 -8.97
C LYS A 204 -11.72 -22.95 -10.36
N LEU A 205 -11.61 -21.94 -11.24
CA LEU A 205 -12.14 -21.98 -12.60
C LEU A 205 -11.24 -22.78 -13.55
N PHE A 206 -9.97 -22.38 -13.71
CA PHE A 206 -9.10 -22.89 -14.77
C PHE A 206 -8.30 -24.14 -14.40
N TYR A 207 -8.11 -24.43 -13.10
CA TYR A 207 -7.40 -25.63 -12.66
C TYR A 207 -8.33 -26.79 -12.26
N LYS A 208 -9.66 -26.63 -12.42
CA LYS A 208 -10.67 -27.66 -12.10
C LYS A 208 -10.37 -29.01 -12.75
N ARG A 209 -10.07 -29.00 -14.05
CA ARG A 209 -9.79 -30.21 -14.84
C ARG A 209 -8.29 -30.47 -15.04
N ARG A 210 -7.41 -29.81 -14.27
CA ARG A 210 -5.95 -29.89 -14.42
C ARG A 210 -5.27 -30.26 -13.09
N PRO A 211 -5.39 -31.53 -12.64
CA PRO A 211 -4.91 -31.95 -11.32
C PRO A 211 -3.39 -31.75 -11.14
N ARG A 212 -2.59 -32.05 -12.17
CA ARG A 212 -1.13 -31.83 -12.15
C ARG A 212 -0.77 -30.36 -11.93
N THR A 213 -1.44 -29.43 -12.63
CA THR A 213 -1.21 -27.99 -12.49
C THR A 213 -1.64 -27.49 -11.11
N ARG A 214 -2.77 -27.97 -10.60
CA ARG A 214 -3.26 -27.65 -9.24
C ARG A 214 -2.27 -28.10 -8.17
N ALA A 215 -1.75 -29.33 -8.25
CA ALA A 215 -0.75 -29.85 -7.33
C ALA A 215 0.55 -29.02 -7.37
N ARG A 216 1.05 -28.70 -8.58
CA ARG A 216 2.22 -27.82 -8.76
C ARG A 216 2.02 -26.43 -8.17
N ALA A 217 0.83 -25.84 -8.35
CA ALA A 217 0.48 -24.55 -7.76
C ALA A 217 0.48 -24.61 -6.23
N GLY A 218 -0.07 -25.68 -5.64
CA GLY A 218 -0.04 -25.97 -4.20
C GLY A 218 1.38 -26.07 -3.65
N LEU A 219 2.21 -26.96 -4.22
CA LEU A 219 3.60 -27.16 -3.80
C LEU A 219 4.44 -25.89 -3.90
N ARG A 220 4.20 -25.08 -4.94
CA ARG A 220 4.89 -23.79 -5.08
C ARG A 220 4.46 -22.82 -3.99
N ALA A 221 3.16 -22.66 -3.74
CA ALA A 221 2.66 -21.77 -2.70
C ALA A 221 3.22 -22.18 -1.34
N PHE A 222 3.16 -23.47 -1.01
CA PHE A 222 3.74 -24.02 0.20
C PHE A 222 5.24 -23.72 0.34
N ARG A 223 6.06 -23.97 -0.69
CA ARG A 223 7.50 -23.66 -0.65
C ARG A 223 7.79 -22.16 -0.48
N HIS A 224 7.01 -21.32 -1.15
CA HIS A 224 7.13 -19.87 -1.02
C HIS A 224 6.80 -19.41 0.40
N ASP A 225 5.66 -19.85 0.93
CA ASP A 225 5.19 -19.44 2.24
C ASP A 225 6.11 -20.00 3.34
N ARG A 226 6.62 -21.23 3.20
CA ARG A 226 7.64 -21.77 4.11
C ARG A 226 8.93 -20.94 4.14
N ARG A 227 9.33 -20.38 2.99
CA ARG A 227 10.57 -19.57 2.88
C ARG A 227 10.39 -18.16 3.43
N TRP A 228 9.24 -17.53 3.13
CA TRP A 228 9.05 -16.10 3.35
C TRP A 228 8.15 -15.77 4.54
N ALA A 229 7.34 -16.70 5.06
CA ALA A 229 6.46 -16.42 6.19
C ALA A 229 7.25 -16.06 7.46
N GLY A 230 8.32 -16.79 7.78
CA GLY A 230 9.14 -16.51 8.96
C GLY A 230 9.78 -15.11 8.93
N PRO A 231 10.58 -14.78 7.90
CA PRO A 231 11.16 -13.45 7.77
C PRO A 231 10.13 -12.32 7.70
N SER A 232 9.03 -12.53 6.96
CA SER A 232 7.95 -11.53 6.85
C SER A 232 7.29 -11.27 8.20
N ARG A 233 7.00 -12.32 8.98
CA ARG A 233 6.43 -12.19 10.33
C ARG A 233 7.39 -11.46 11.26
N ARG A 234 8.69 -11.81 11.26
CA ARG A 234 9.69 -11.10 12.09
C ARG A 234 9.76 -9.61 11.78
N PHE A 235 9.72 -9.23 10.51
CA PHE A 235 9.67 -7.82 10.11
C PHE A 235 8.38 -7.15 10.55
N GLN A 236 7.24 -7.80 10.33
CA GLN A 236 5.93 -7.28 10.77
C GLN A 236 5.86 -7.15 12.30
N ASP A 237 6.44 -8.07 13.06
CA ASP A 237 6.49 -7.99 14.53
C ASP A 237 7.45 -6.89 14.99
N LEU A 238 8.55 -6.68 14.27
CA LEU A 238 9.50 -5.58 14.53
C LEU A 238 8.83 -4.21 14.36
N VAL A 239 7.97 -4.05 13.35
CA VAL A 239 7.29 -2.78 13.03
C VAL A 239 5.94 -2.64 13.77
N GLY A 240 5.09 -3.66 13.72
CA GLY A 240 3.71 -3.68 14.25
C GLY A 240 3.58 -4.08 15.72
N GLY A 241 4.50 -4.92 16.20
CA GLY A 241 4.56 -5.41 17.59
C GLY A 241 4.07 -6.84 17.63
N ARG A 242 4.52 -7.62 18.63
CA ARG A 242 4.02 -8.99 18.77
C ARG A 242 2.52 -8.97 19.07
N PRO A 243 1.73 -9.86 18.46
CA PRO A 243 0.33 -10.05 18.83
C PRO A 243 0.22 -10.41 20.31
N ASP A 244 -0.92 -10.12 20.92
CA ASP A 244 -1.26 -10.76 22.19
C ASP A 244 -1.38 -12.28 21.96
N PRO A 245 -0.94 -13.12 22.91
CA PRO A 245 -1.33 -14.52 22.91
C PRO A 245 -2.86 -14.57 22.93
N ASP A 246 -3.47 -15.47 22.14
CA ASP A 246 -4.90 -15.76 22.30
C ASP A 246 -5.16 -16.16 23.76
N PRO A 247 -6.27 -15.71 24.36
CA PRO A 247 -6.65 -16.08 25.73
C PRO A 247 -6.89 -17.58 25.90
#